data_AF-A0A1W1E7Y3-F1
#
_entry.id   AF-A0A1W1E7Y3-F1
#
_cell.length_a   1.000
_cell.length_b   1.000
_cell.length_c   1.000
_cell.angle_alpha   90.00
_cell.angle_beta   90.00
_cell.angle_gamma   90.00
#
_symmetry.space_group_name_H-M   'P 1'
#
loop_
_entity.id
_entity.type
_entity.pdbx_description
1 polymer ?
#
loop_
_entity_poly.entity_id
_entity_poly.type
_entity_poly.pdbx_seq_one_letter_code
_entity_poly.pdbx_strand_id
1 'polypeptide(L)'
;MKSPKKGGQHVNTTCSGVRAVYAPLGIEAISYNERSQHKNKSIALKRLRAKLNTIEETKENRAKNERWKNGKTLERGNAIKVFEGEDFREIQ
;
A
#
# COMPACT_ATOMS: atom_id res chain seq x y z
N MET A 1 -23.57 11.68 -1.81
CA MET A 1 -24.22 10.39 -2.15
C MET A 1 -25.27 10.07 -1.10
N LYS A 2 -26.37 9.42 -1.47
CA LYS A 2 -27.37 8.92 -0.50
C LYS A 2 -26.90 7.58 0.08
N SER A 3 -27.08 7.40 1.39
CA SER A 3 -26.67 6.19 2.11
C SER A 3 -27.67 5.05 1.83
N PRO A 4 -27.24 3.84 1.41
CA PRO A 4 -28.15 2.75 1.01
C PRO A 4 -28.80 1.99 2.18
N LYS A 5 -28.80 2.56 3.40
CA LYS A 5 -29.35 1.89 4.58
C LYS A 5 -30.88 1.94 4.56
N LYS A 6 -31.54 0.76 4.52
CA LYS A 6 -32.97 0.60 4.81
C LYS A 6 -33.21 1.00 6.28
N GLY A 7 -33.63 2.24 6.54
CA GLY A 7 -33.94 2.63 7.92
C GLY A 7 -34.63 3.97 8.03
N GLY A 8 -35.96 3.98 8.14
CA GLY A 8 -36.75 5.12 8.60
C GLY A 8 -36.70 6.39 7.75
N GLN A 9 -37.73 7.23 7.91
CA GLN A 9 -37.94 8.47 7.14
C GLN A 9 -36.75 9.46 7.21
N HIS A 10 -35.90 9.36 8.23
CA HIS A 10 -34.76 10.24 8.45
C HIS A 10 -33.48 9.88 7.66
N VAL A 11 -33.26 8.62 7.28
CA VAL A 11 -32.01 8.21 6.58
C VAL A 11 -32.03 8.53 5.08
N ASN A 12 -33.22 8.61 4.49
CA ASN A 12 -33.40 8.83 3.05
C ASN A 12 -33.34 10.31 2.62
N THR A 13 -33.48 11.24 3.56
CA THR A 13 -33.57 12.69 3.27
C THR A 13 -32.20 13.37 3.27
N THR A 14 -31.26 12.90 4.11
CA THR A 14 -29.96 13.55 4.30
C THR A 14 -28.83 12.82 3.57
N CYS A 15 -28.17 13.51 2.64
CA CYS A 15 -27.02 12.98 1.89
C CYS A 15 -25.72 13.07 2.71
N SER A 16 -25.55 12.22 3.75
CA SER A 16 -24.36 12.25 4.60
C SER A 16 -23.13 11.52 4.03
N GLY A 17 -23.27 10.75 2.95
CA GLY A 17 -22.21 9.93 2.37
C GLY A 17 -21.15 10.73 1.61
N VAL A 18 -19.87 10.47 1.92
CA VAL A 18 -18.69 11.14 1.35
C VAL A 18 -17.85 10.14 0.55
N ARG A 19 -17.43 10.55 -0.65
CA ARG A 19 -16.42 9.87 -1.50
C ARG A 19 -15.19 10.76 -1.58
N ALA A 20 -14.02 10.22 -1.28
CA ALA A 20 -12.72 10.86 -1.45
C ALA A 20 -11.93 10.11 -2.52
N VAL A 21 -11.35 10.84 -3.48
CA VAL A 21 -10.60 10.28 -4.61
C VAL A 21 -9.21 10.89 -4.63
N TYR A 22 -8.18 10.06 -4.73
CA TYR A 22 -6.82 10.47 -5.01
C TYR A 22 -6.59 10.43 -6.52
N ALA A 23 -6.71 11.58 -7.18
CA ALA A 23 -6.68 11.70 -8.63
C ALA A 23 -5.43 11.08 -9.30
N PRO A 24 -4.19 11.22 -8.77
CA PRO A 24 -3.00 10.71 -9.45
C PRO A 24 -2.96 9.19 -9.64
N LEU A 25 -3.58 8.41 -8.75
CA LEU A 25 -3.60 6.94 -8.83
C LEU A 25 -5.02 6.38 -9.06
N GLY A 26 -6.03 7.23 -9.16
CA GLY A 26 -7.43 6.81 -9.29
C GLY A 26 -8.01 6.06 -8.08
N ILE A 27 -7.35 6.12 -6.92
CA ILE A 27 -7.78 5.37 -5.72
C ILE A 27 -8.91 6.13 -5.03
N GLU A 28 -10.00 5.45 -4.72
CA GLU A 28 -11.11 6.04 -4.00
C GLU A 28 -11.40 5.36 -2.65
N ALA A 29 -11.95 6.14 -1.73
CA ALA A 29 -12.46 5.68 -0.45
C ALA A 29 -13.82 6.34 -0.17
N ILE A 30 -14.79 5.52 0.26
CA ILE A 30 -16.17 5.94 0.52
C ILE A 30 -16.50 5.72 2.00
N SER A 31 -17.26 6.65 2.60
CA SER A 31 -17.83 6.49 3.94
C SER A 31 -19.27 7.02 4.00
N TYR A 32 -20.18 6.19 4.50
CA TYR A 32 -21.60 6.49 4.69
C TYR A 32 -22.13 5.98 6.04
N ASN A 33 -21.23 5.62 6.96
CA ASN A 33 -21.61 4.95 8.21
C ASN A 33 -22.26 5.91 9.21
N GLU A 34 -21.78 7.15 9.25
CA GLU A 34 -22.19 8.17 10.21
C GLU A 34 -23.33 9.05 9.67
N ARG A 35 -24.11 9.62 10.59
CA ARG A 35 -25.13 10.63 10.28
C ARG A 35 -24.50 11.97 9.84
N SER A 36 -23.29 12.27 10.32
CA SER A 36 -22.57 13.52 10.01
C SER A 36 -21.64 13.38 8.81
N GLN A 37 -21.75 14.31 7.86
CA GLN A 37 -20.85 14.40 6.71
C GLN A 37 -19.39 14.64 7.11
N HIS A 38 -19.14 15.45 8.15
CA HIS A 38 -17.79 15.77 8.62
C HIS A 38 -17.08 14.52 9.17
N LYS A 39 -17.81 13.69 9.94
CA LYS A 39 -17.28 12.40 10.40
C LYS A 39 -16.99 11.47 9.23
N ASN A 40 -17.92 11.36 8.27
CA ASN A 40 -17.70 10.56 7.07
C ASN A 40 -16.51 11.06 6.23
N LYS A 41 -16.27 12.38 6.15
CA LYS A 41 -15.10 12.96 5.49
C LYS A 41 -13.79 12.54 6.17
N SER A 42 -13.72 12.66 7.50
CA SER A 42 -12.55 12.22 8.27
C SER A 42 -12.26 10.73 8.09
N ILE A 43 -13.29 9.89 8.16
CA ILE A 43 -13.16 8.43 7.95
C ILE A 43 -12.71 8.12 6.52
N ALA A 44 -13.30 8.76 5.50
CA ALA A 44 -12.93 8.55 4.11
C ALA A 44 -11.45 8.93 3.86
N LEU A 45 -10.98 10.04 4.43
CA LEU A 45 -9.57 10.45 4.36
C LEU A 45 -8.64 9.48 5.08
N LYS A 46 -9.01 9.00 6.28
CA LYS A 46 -8.21 8.01 7.02
C LYS A 46 -8.07 6.71 6.23
N ARG A 47 -9.16 6.24 5.61
CA ARG A 47 -9.16 5.06 4.73
C ARG A 47 -8.31 5.28 3.47
N LEU A 48 -8.41 6.46 2.86
CA LEU A 48 -7.62 6.80 1.67
C LEU A 48 -6.11 6.80 1.98
N ARG A 49 -5.71 7.41 3.11
CA ARG A 49 -4.32 7.39 3.58
C ARG A 49 -3.82 5.98 3.85
N ALA A 50 -4.62 5.15 4.54
CA ALA A 50 -4.24 3.76 4.79
C ALA A 50 -3.99 2.99 3.49
N LYS A 51 -4.87 3.16 2.47
CA LYS A 51 -4.68 2.54 1.15
C LYS A 51 -3.38 2.99 0.47
N LEU A 52 -3.05 4.29 0.55
CA LEU A 52 -1.82 4.82 -0.03
C LEU A 52 -0.58 4.21 0.65
N ASN A 53 -0.57 4.14 1.98
CA ASN A 53 0.54 3.53 2.72
C ASN A 53 0.73 2.06 2.35
N THR A 54 -0.35 1.27 2.26
CA THR A 54 -0.26 -0.14 1.84
C THR A 54 0.32 -0.28 0.42
N ILE A 55 0.00 0.65 -0.49
CA ILE A 55 0.56 0.65 -1.85
C ILE A 55 2.06 0.97 -1.84
N GLU A 56 2.49 1.88 -0.97
CA GLU A 56 3.90 2.21 -0.81
C GLU A 56 4.68 1.03 -0.23
N GLU A 57 4.20 0.43 0.86
CA GLU A 57 4.80 -0.75 1.49
C GLU A 57 4.91 -1.93 0.51
N THR A 58 3.86 -2.19 -0.28
CA THR A 58 3.88 -3.27 -1.27
C THR A 58 4.88 -3.01 -2.41
N LYS A 59 5.05 -1.74 -2.84
CA LYS A 59 6.09 -1.36 -3.80
C LYS A 59 7.49 -1.60 -3.24
N GLU A 60 7.76 -1.18 -2.01
CA GLU A 60 9.06 -1.41 -1.36
C GLU A 60 9.36 -2.90 -1.19
N ASN A 61 8.39 -3.67 -0.72
CA ASN A 61 8.55 -5.11 -0.53
C ASN A 61 8.79 -5.83 -1.87
N ARG A 62 8.12 -5.40 -2.94
CA ARG A 62 8.38 -5.92 -4.28
C ARG A 62 9.80 -5.61 -4.73
N ALA A 63 10.28 -4.37 -4.58
CA ALA A 63 11.63 -3.98 -4.94
C ALA A 63 12.69 -4.76 -4.13
N LYS A 64 12.47 -4.96 -2.83
CA LYS A 64 13.34 -5.80 -1.97
C LYS A 64 13.36 -7.25 -2.45
N ASN A 65 12.20 -7.83 -2.78
CA ASN A 65 12.09 -9.20 -3.27
C ASN A 65 12.79 -9.37 -4.63
N GLU A 66 12.64 -8.42 -5.55
CA GLU A 66 13.33 -8.41 -6.84
C GLU A 66 14.85 -8.36 -6.66
N ARG A 67 15.37 -7.49 -5.77
CA ARG A 67 16.81 -7.47 -5.42
C ARG A 67 17.30 -8.80 -4.87
N TRP A 68 16.53 -9.40 -3.95
CA TRP A 68 16.88 -10.70 -3.38
C TRP A 68 16.87 -11.82 -4.42
N LYS A 69 15.90 -11.83 -5.33
CA LYS A 69 15.85 -12.78 -6.45
C LYS A 69 17.04 -12.62 -7.39
N ASN A 70 17.42 -11.39 -7.72
CA ASN A 70 18.59 -11.13 -8.58
C ASN A 70 19.89 -11.61 -7.92
N GLY A 71 20.00 -11.52 -6.58
CA GLY A 71 21.12 -12.07 -5.82
C GLY A 71 21.16 -13.60 -5.77
N LYS A 72 20.07 -14.30 -6.14
CA LYS A 72 20.00 -15.76 -6.15
C LYS A 72 20.48 -16.42 -7.44
N THR A 73 20.70 -15.66 -8.49
CA THR A 73 21.39 -16.12 -9.71
C THR A 73 22.89 -16.26 -9.40
N LEU A 74 23.23 -17.23 -8.56
CA LEU A 74 24.61 -17.62 -8.26
C LEU A 74 24.95 -18.77 -9.21
N GLU A 75 25.48 -18.44 -10.39
CA GLU A 75 26.03 -19.47 -11.27
C GLU A 75 27.27 -20.08 -10.62
N ARG A 76 27.29 -21.41 -10.50
CA ARG A 76 28.45 -22.15 -9.97
C ARG A 76 29.65 -21.89 -10.88
N GLY A 77 30.65 -21.18 -10.36
CA GLY A 77 31.90 -20.90 -11.08
C GLY A 77 32.22 -19.41 -11.26
N ASN A 78 31.31 -18.49 -10.90
CA ASN A 78 31.59 -17.04 -10.97
C ASN A 78 32.00 -16.49 -9.59
N ALA A 79 33.16 -16.90 -9.08
CA ALA A 79 33.68 -16.43 -7.80
C ALA A 79 34.14 -14.97 -7.91
N ILE A 80 33.50 -14.07 -7.14
CA ILE A 80 33.84 -12.63 -7.12
C ILE A 80 35.11 -12.36 -6.32
N LYS A 81 35.44 -13.23 -5.36
CA LYS A 81 36.66 -13.16 -4.55
C LYS A 81 37.25 -14.56 -4.44
N VAL A 82 38.55 -14.67 -4.66
CA VAL A 82 39.31 -15.92 -4.53
C VAL A 82 40.33 -15.72 -3.43
N PHE A 83 40.43 -16.68 -2.52
CA PHE A 83 41.39 -16.67 -1.42
C PHE A 83 42.21 -17.95 -1.49
N GLU A 84 43.51 -17.87 -1.21
CA GLU A 84 44.41 -19.02 -1.23
C GLU A 84 45.34 -19.06 0.00
N GLY A 85 45.80 -20.26 0.33
CA GLY A 85 46.71 -20.55 1.44
C GLY A 85 46.00 -20.71 2.79
N GLU A 86 46.77 -21.15 3.80
CA GLU A 86 46.28 -21.32 5.18
C GLU A 86 45.89 -19.99 5.84
N ASP A 87 46.47 -18.88 5.36
CA ASP A 87 46.19 -17.52 5.82
C ASP A 87 44.99 -16.84 5.12
N PHE A 88 44.35 -17.50 4.14
CA PHE A 88 43.26 -16.95 3.32
C PHE A 88 43.54 -15.53 2.79
N ARG A 89 44.65 -15.34 2.06
CA ARG A 89 44.95 -14.04 1.45
C ARG A 89 44.13 -13.88 0.17
N GLU A 90 43.52 -12.71 -0.02
CA GLU A 90 42.73 -12.39 -1.21
C GLU A 90 43.67 -12.32 -2.43
N ILE A 91 43.41 -13.13 -3.45
CA ILE A 91 44.10 -13.07 -4.74
C ILE A 91 43.33 -12.08 -5.59
N GLN A 92 43.94 -10.92 -5.88
CA GLN A 92 43.46 -10.00 -6.90
C GLN A 92 43.84 -10.49 -8.30
#